data_AF-A0A9W5V5V2-F1
#
_entry.id   AF-A0A9W5V5V2-F1
#
_cell.length_a   1.000
_cell.length_b   1.000
_cell.length_c   1.000
_cell.angle_alpha   90.00
_cell.angle_beta   90.00
_cell.angle_gamma   90.00
#
_symmetry.space_group_name_H-M   'P 1'
#
loop_
_entity.id
_entity.type
_entity.pdbx_description
1 polymer ?
#
loop_
_entity_poly.entity_id
_entity_poly.type
_entity_poly.pdbx_seq_one_letter_code
_entity_poly.pdbx_strand_id
1 'polypeptide(L)'
;MTSTGKYYVSILTEYEKEIVQKEIETVVGLDFAMDGLYVSSEDEKANYPKFYHIMLDRLANAQRVLARRNTGSIRWNKQRTRVAKLHEKVANQRKNFLHHKSKELATHFDVVVAGDLNMKRMSQTLSFRKSVADNG
;
A
#
# COMPACT_ATOMS: atom_id res chain seq x y z
N MET A 1 -17.23 8.77 8.53
CA MET A 1 -16.28 8.42 9.61
C MET A 1 -15.64 7.08 9.30
N THR A 2 -14.32 6.93 9.42
CA THR A 2 -13.68 5.61 9.28
C THR A 2 -14.06 4.68 10.43
N SER A 3 -13.77 3.39 10.30
CA SER A 3 -13.92 2.40 11.38
C SER A 3 -13.15 2.73 12.67
N THR A 4 -12.23 3.70 12.62
CA THR A 4 -11.43 4.18 13.77
C THR A 4 -11.90 5.53 14.32
N GLY A 5 -12.93 6.15 13.73
CA GLY A 5 -13.44 7.44 14.19
C GLY A 5 -12.86 8.66 13.46
N LYS A 6 -12.06 8.47 12.41
CA LYS A 6 -11.38 9.57 11.71
C LYS A 6 -12.22 10.13 10.55
N TYR A 7 -11.91 11.37 10.20
CA TYR A 7 -12.41 12.05 9.01
C TYR A 7 -11.21 12.61 8.24
N TYR A 8 -11.33 12.63 6.92
CA TYR A 8 -10.33 13.19 6.01
C TYR A 8 -11.02 14.26 5.17
N VAL A 9 -10.33 15.37 4.95
CA VAL A 9 -10.77 16.45 4.06
C VAL A 9 -9.72 16.58 2.97
N SER A 10 -10.16 16.66 1.71
CA SER A 10 -9.30 16.93 0.57
C SER A 10 -9.79 18.21 -0.07
N ILE A 11 -8.88 19.15 -0.25
CA ILE A 11 -9.15 20.42 -0.92
C ILE A 11 -8.43 20.33 -2.27
N LEU A 12 -9.21 20.36 -3.34
CA LEU A 12 -8.68 20.41 -4.70
C LEU A 12 -8.41 21.88 -5.06
N THR A 13 -7.23 22.14 -5.60
CA THR A 13 -6.84 23.48 -6.06
C THR A 13 -6.39 23.38 -7.50
N GLU A 14 -6.78 24.36 -8.29
CA GLU A 14 -6.32 24.55 -9.67
C GLU A 14 -5.43 25.78 -9.74
N TYR A 15 -4.39 25.74 -10.56
CA TYR A 15 -3.53 26.87 -10.85
C TYR A 15 -3.05 26.77 -12.30
N GLU A 16 -2.86 27.92 -12.95
CA GLU A 16 -2.28 27.95 -14.28
C GLU A 16 -0.80 27.58 -14.20
N LYS A 17 -0.39 26.62 -15.02
CA LYS A 17 1.00 26.19 -15.17
C LYS A 17 1.29 25.96 -16.65
N GLU A 18 2.29 26.65 -17.17
CA GLU A 18 2.83 26.34 -18.50
C GLU A 18 3.59 25.01 -18.43
N ILE A 19 3.15 24.03 -19.23
CA ILE A 19 3.83 22.75 -19.37
C ILE A 19 4.93 22.93 -20.41
N VAL A 20 6.18 22.95 -19.95
CA VAL A 20 7.35 23.00 -20.84
C VAL A 20 7.68 21.58 -21.27
N GLN A 21 7.82 21.35 -22.58
CA GLN A 21 8.35 20.09 -23.08
C GLN A 21 9.84 20.00 -22.74
N LYS A 22 10.24 18.86 -22.15
CA LYS A 22 11.64 18.52 -21.90
C LYS A 22 12.04 17.41 -22.87
N GLU A 23 13.28 17.43 -23.34
CA GLU A 23 13.88 16.24 -23.96
C GLU A 23 14.03 15.12 -22.92
N ILE A 24 13.77 13.88 -23.34
CA ILE A 24 13.84 12.71 -22.46
C ILE A 24 15.29 12.28 -22.34
N GLU A 25 15.82 12.28 -21.13
CA GLU A 25 17.20 11.87 -20.84
C GLU A 25 17.24 10.60 -19.98
N THR A 26 16.33 10.49 -19.01
CA THR A 26 16.32 9.38 -18.05
C THR A 26 15.04 8.54 -18.15
N VAL A 27 15.23 7.23 -18.31
CA VAL A 27 14.14 6.26 -18.45
C VAL A 27 14.41 5.07 -17.55
N VAL A 28 13.41 4.65 -16.78
CA VAL A 28 13.48 3.42 -15.97
C VAL A 28 12.31 2.49 -16.25
N GLY A 29 12.61 1.22 -16.46
CA GLY A 29 11.62 0.15 -16.49
C GLY A 29 11.44 -0.46 -15.11
N LEU A 30 10.20 -0.74 -14.70
CA LEU A 30 9.86 -1.39 -13.44
C LEU A 30 9.16 -2.72 -13.72
N ASP A 31 9.81 -3.81 -13.34
CA ASP A 31 9.23 -5.15 -13.35
C ASP A 31 8.67 -5.48 -11.98
N PHE A 32 7.43 -5.95 -11.94
CA PHE A 32 6.79 -6.34 -10.68
C PHE A 32 7.53 -7.50 -10.03
N ALA A 33 7.82 -7.33 -8.74
CA ALA A 33 8.42 -8.35 -7.91
C ALA A 33 7.45 -8.75 -6.80
N MET A 34 7.11 -10.05 -6.74
CA MET A 34 6.36 -10.63 -5.61
C MET A 34 7.05 -10.36 -4.28
N ASP A 35 8.37 -10.43 -4.29
CA ASP A 35 9.23 -10.07 -3.18
C ASP A 35 9.83 -8.68 -3.42
N GLY A 36 9.29 -7.65 -2.76
CA GLY A 36 9.90 -6.33 -2.78
C GLY A 36 9.27 -5.29 -3.70
N LEU A 37 8.03 -5.49 -4.18
CA LEU A 37 7.23 -4.59 -5.04
C LEU A 37 7.68 -4.52 -6.51
N TYR A 38 8.92 -4.11 -6.78
CA TYR A 38 9.49 -4.08 -8.13
C TYR A 38 11.01 -4.25 -8.12
N VAL A 39 11.56 -4.63 -9.28
CA VAL A 39 12.97 -4.50 -9.66
C VAL A 39 13.05 -3.54 -10.86
N SER A 40 13.98 -2.58 -10.83
CA SER A 40 14.17 -1.63 -11.92
C SER A 40 15.07 -2.20 -13.02
N SER A 41 15.04 -1.60 -14.21
CA SER A 41 16.00 -1.87 -15.29
C SER A 41 17.45 -1.53 -14.94
N GLU A 42 17.67 -0.81 -13.84
CA GLU A 42 18.98 -0.50 -13.26
C GLU A 42 19.38 -1.48 -12.14
N ASP A 43 18.65 -2.58 -11.99
CA ASP A 43 18.84 -3.63 -10.97
C ASP A 43 18.59 -3.16 -9.51
N GLU A 44 17.83 -2.08 -9.35
CA GLU A 44 17.42 -1.59 -8.02
C GLU A 44 16.10 -2.21 -7.56
N LYS A 45 16.06 -2.64 -6.29
CA LYS A 45 14.83 -3.13 -5.65
C LYS A 45 14.11 -1.98 -4.96
N ALA A 46 12.77 -2.03 -4.91
CA ALA A 46 12.01 -1.03 -4.15
C ALA A 46 12.32 -1.06 -2.64
N ASN A 47 12.89 -2.15 -2.11
CA ASN A 47 13.16 -2.37 -0.69
C ASN A 47 11.88 -2.34 0.17
N TYR A 48 10.81 -2.96 -0.34
CA TYR A 48 9.53 -2.98 0.34
C TYR A 48 9.54 -3.79 1.65
N PRO A 49 9.22 -3.20 2.83
CA PRO A 49 9.34 -3.88 4.12
C PRO A 49 8.33 -5.00 4.41
N LYS A 50 7.34 -5.25 3.52
CA LYS A 50 6.24 -6.22 3.74
C LYS A 50 5.43 -5.93 5.01
N PHE A 51 4.83 -4.73 5.06
CA PHE A 51 4.16 -4.21 6.26
C PHE A 51 3.03 -5.11 6.77
N TYR A 52 2.25 -5.72 5.87
CA TYR A 52 1.19 -6.63 6.27
C TYR A 52 1.77 -7.88 6.91
N HIS A 53 2.82 -8.45 6.31
CA HIS A 53 3.50 -9.63 6.85
C HIS A 53 4.01 -9.41 8.28
N ILE A 54 4.70 -8.29 8.53
CA ILE A 54 5.19 -7.91 9.87
C ILE A 54 4.04 -7.81 10.90
N MET A 55 2.85 -7.42 10.46
CA MET A 55 1.70 -7.18 11.34
C MET A 55 0.76 -8.39 11.47
N LEU A 56 1.00 -9.49 10.74
CA LEU A 56 0.12 -10.66 10.69
C LEU A 56 -0.17 -11.25 12.06
N ASP A 57 0.84 -11.50 12.88
CA ASP A 57 0.65 -12.14 14.20
C ASP A 57 -0.20 -11.28 15.13
N ARG A 58 0.04 -9.96 15.11
CA ARG A 58 -0.74 -9.00 15.92
C ARG A 58 -2.19 -8.93 15.44
N LEU A 59 -2.42 -8.94 14.13
CA LEU A 59 -3.75 -8.96 13.53
C LEU A 59 -4.48 -10.26 13.84
N ALA A 60 -3.83 -11.42 13.65
CA ALA A 60 -4.41 -12.73 13.91
C ALA A 60 -4.82 -12.89 15.38
N ASN A 61 -3.97 -12.47 16.31
CA ASN A 61 -4.28 -12.47 17.73
C ASN A 61 -5.45 -11.53 18.06
N ALA A 62 -5.47 -10.31 17.52
CA ALA A 62 -6.55 -9.37 17.75
C ALA A 62 -7.90 -9.87 17.17
N GLN A 63 -7.88 -10.48 15.99
CA GLN A 63 -9.04 -11.10 15.35
C GLN A 63 -9.57 -12.29 16.17
N ARG A 64 -8.68 -13.18 16.66
CA ARG A 64 -9.07 -14.32 17.51
C ARG A 64 -9.74 -13.87 18.80
N VAL A 65 -9.22 -12.81 19.44
CA VAL A 65 -9.84 -12.22 20.63
C VAL A 65 -11.20 -11.60 20.32
N LEU A 66 -11.36 -10.98 19.15
CA LEU A 66 -12.64 -10.41 18.73
C LEU A 66 -13.70 -11.49 18.53
N ALA A 67 -13.35 -12.57 17.83
CA ALA A 67 -14.25 -13.69 17.52
C ALA A 67 -14.81 -14.40 18.76
N ARG A 68 -14.07 -14.38 19.88
CA ARG A 68 -14.50 -14.97 21.16
C ARG A 68 -15.37 -14.05 22.02
N ARG A 69 -15.60 -12.79 21.62
CA ARG A 69 -16.38 -11.82 22.41
C ARG A 69 -17.81 -11.75 21.92
N ASN A 70 -18.74 -11.57 22.86
CA ASN A 70 -20.16 -11.39 22.56
C ASN A 70 -20.37 -10.11 21.74
N THR A 71 -20.83 -10.28 20.50
CA THR A 71 -21.14 -9.20 19.56
C THR A 71 -22.04 -8.14 20.21
N GLY A 72 -21.77 -6.87 19.95
CA GLY A 72 -22.51 -5.75 20.51
C GLY A 72 -22.12 -5.33 21.93
N SER A 73 -21.42 -6.18 22.70
CA SER A 73 -20.95 -5.80 24.05
C SER A 73 -19.90 -4.67 24.01
N ILE A 74 -19.77 -3.92 25.11
CA ILE A 74 -18.74 -2.88 25.26
C ILE A 74 -17.34 -3.45 25.02
N ARG A 75 -17.07 -4.66 25.53
CA ARG A 75 -15.79 -5.35 25.35
C ARG A 75 -15.57 -5.71 23.87
N TRP A 76 -16.60 -6.19 23.16
CA TRP A 76 -16.50 -6.47 21.73
C TRP A 76 -16.22 -5.20 20.93
N ASN A 77 -16.94 -4.10 21.20
CA ASN A 77 -16.73 -2.82 20.52
C ASN A 77 -15.30 -2.28 20.71
N LYS A 78 -14.75 -2.32 21.93
CA LYS A 78 -13.35 -1.94 22.19
C LYS A 78 -12.37 -2.77 21.36
N GLN A 79 -12.61 -4.08 21.26
CA GLN A 79 -11.74 -4.98 20.49
C GLN A 79 -11.88 -4.77 18.97
N ARG A 80 -13.10 -4.52 18.47
CA ARG A 80 -13.37 -4.20 17.06
C ARG A 80 -12.58 -2.97 16.63
N THR A 81 -12.61 -1.91 17.44
CA THR A 81 -11.81 -0.70 17.18
C THR A 81 -10.31 -0.97 17.20
N ARG A 82 -9.82 -1.86 18.07
CA ARG A 82 -8.40 -2.26 18.08
C ARG A 82 -8.00 -2.94 16.77
N VAL A 83 -8.81 -3.88 16.27
CA VAL A 83 -8.59 -4.53 14.97
C VAL A 83 -8.59 -3.50 13.84
N ALA A 84 -9.57 -2.58 13.83
CA ALA A 84 -9.64 -1.51 12.84
C ALA A 84 -8.38 -0.61 12.84
N LYS A 85 -7.88 -0.24 14.02
CA LYS A 85 -6.63 0.55 14.15
C LYS A 85 -5.40 -0.18 13.62
N LEU A 86 -5.31 -1.50 13.79
CA LEU A 86 -4.20 -2.29 13.25
C LEU A 86 -4.24 -2.34 11.72
N HIS A 87 -5.42 -2.58 11.13
CA HIS A 87 -5.58 -2.53 9.67
C HIS A 87 -5.28 -1.14 9.11
N GLU A 88 -5.77 -0.08 9.76
CA GLU A 88 -5.48 1.29 9.37
C GLU A 88 -3.98 1.60 9.42
N LYS A 89 -3.27 1.14 10.47
CA LYS A 89 -1.82 1.30 10.57
C LYS A 89 -1.11 0.67 9.38
N VAL A 90 -1.42 -0.59 9.06
CA VAL A 90 -0.81 -1.28 7.90
C VAL A 90 -1.14 -0.52 6.61
N ALA A 91 -2.41 -0.19 6.36
CA ALA A 91 -2.80 0.55 5.16
C ALA A 91 -2.06 1.88 5.01
N ASN A 92 -1.90 2.64 6.10
CA ASN A 92 -1.17 3.91 6.09
C ASN A 92 0.33 3.71 5.84
N GLN A 93 0.96 2.67 6.40
CA GLN A 93 2.37 2.37 6.14
C GLN A 93 2.63 2.01 4.68
N ARG A 94 1.77 1.15 4.09
CA ARG A 94 1.84 0.80 2.66
C ARG A 94 1.67 2.03 1.78
N LYS A 95 0.62 2.83 2.04
CA LYS A 95 0.36 4.09 1.31
C LYS A 95 1.52 5.09 1.43
N ASN A 96 2.08 5.23 2.63
CA ASN A 96 3.22 6.12 2.86
C ASN A 96 4.44 5.70 2.02
N PHE A 97 4.78 4.41 2.04
CA PHE A 97 5.88 3.88 1.23
C PHE A 97 5.67 4.14 -0.26
N LEU A 98 4.47 3.82 -0.79
CA LEU A 98 4.15 4.02 -2.21
C LEU A 98 4.22 5.50 -2.61
N HIS A 99 3.78 6.42 -1.75
CA HIS A 99 3.89 7.86 -2.03
C HIS A 99 5.35 8.35 -2.06
N HIS A 100 6.19 7.87 -1.14
CA HIS A 100 7.61 8.25 -1.15
C HIS A 100 8.31 7.69 -2.39
N LYS A 101 8.07 6.42 -2.73
CA LYS A 101 8.69 5.80 -3.91
C LYS A 101 8.20 6.38 -5.23
N SER A 102 6.92 6.68 -5.37
CA SER A 102 6.41 7.36 -6.57
C SER A 102 6.97 8.78 -6.72
N LYS A 103 7.11 9.53 -5.61
CA LYS A 103 7.76 10.84 -5.60
C LYS A 103 9.23 10.73 -6.02
N GLU A 104 9.96 9.77 -5.48
CA GLU A 104 11.36 9.49 -5.82
C GLU A 104 11.50 9.20 -7.32
N LEU A 105 10.74 8.25 -7.86
CA LEU A 105 10.75 7.90 -9.28
C LEU A 105 10.44 9.10 -10.18
N ALA A 106 9.36 9.84 -9.87
CA ALA A 106 8.95 11.01 -10.64
C ALA A 106 9.92 12.21 -10.55
N THR A 107 10.85 12.19 -9.59
CA THR A 107 11.87 13.24 -9.44
C THR A 107 13.16 12.87 -10.18
N HIS A 108 13.49 11.59 -10.27
CA HIS A 108 14.76 11.12 -10.86
C HIS A 108 14.64 10.75 -12.34
N PHE A 109 13.46 10.30 -12.78
CA PHE A 109 13.26 9.80 -14.15
C PHE A 109 12.28 10.68 -14.91
N ASP A 110 12.61 10.99 -16.16
CA ASP A 110 11.70 11.67 -17.09
C ASP A 110 10.58 10.73 -17.53
N VAL A 111 10.89 9.43 -17.68
CA VAL A 111 9.92 8.39 -18.06
C VAL A 111 10.06 7.17 -17.14
N VAL A 112 8.91 6.72 -16.62
CA VAL A 112 8.80 5.47 -15.86
C VAL A 112 7.91 4.52 -16.65
N VAL A 113 8.45 3.38 -17.05
CA VAL A 113 7.73 2.32 -17.75
C VAL A 113 7.43 1.21 -16.75
N ALA A 114 6.17 0.78 -16.65
CA ALA A 114 5.78 -0.36 -15.82
C ALA A 114 5.03 -1.37 -16.67
N GLY A 115 5.31 -2.65 -16.48
CA GLY A 115 4.62 -3.73 -17.19
C GLY A 115 3.12 -3.78 -16.86
N ASP A 116 2.29 -4.03 -17.88
CA ASP A 116 0.85 -4.24 -17.70
C ASP A 116 0.60 -5.65 -17.15
N LEU A 117 0.32 -5.72 -15.84
CA LEU A 117 0.06 -6.97 -15.13
C LEU A 117 -1.36 -6.97 -14.58
N ASN A 118 -2.06 -8.09 -14.81
CA ASN A 118 -3.36 -8.31 -14.22
C ASN A 118 -3.24 -8.72 -12.74
N MET A 119 -2.90 -7.76 -11.89
CA MET A 119 -2.72 -7.95 -10.44
C MET A 119 -3.98 -8.53 -9.79
N LYS A 120 -5.16 -8.20 -10.31
CA LYS A 120 -6.44 -8.76 -9.82
C LYS A 120 -6.47 -10.27 -10.00
N ARG A 121 -6.15 -10.80 -11.18
CA ARG A 121 -6.03 -12.25 -11.41
C ARG A 121 -4.95 -12.87 -10.52
N MET A 122 -3.79 -12.22 -10.40
CA MET A 122 -2.70 -12.73 -9.55
C MET A 122 -3.10 -12.82 -8.07
N SER A 123 -3.87 -11.86 -7.57
CA SER A 123 -4.38 -11.86 -6.18
C SER A 123 -5.38 -12.99 -5.89
N GLN A 124 -6.04 -13.53 -6.91
CA GLN A 124 -6.98 -14.63 -6.78
C GLN A 124 -6.29 -16.00 -6.67
N THR A 125 -5.04 -16.09 -7.10
CA THR A 125 -4.22 -17.29 -6.98
C THR A 125 -3.76 -17.48 -5.53
N LEU A 126 -4.05 -18.64 -4.94
CA LEU A 126 -3.87 -18.91 -3.51
C LEU A 126 -2.41 -18.71 -3.02
N SER A 127 -1.42 -19.04 -3.86
CA SER A 127 0.01 -18.88 -3.58
C SER A 127 0.46 -17.42 -3.52
N PHE A 128 -0.17 -16.53 -4.29
CA PHE A 128 0.27 -15.14 -4.47
C PHE A 128 -0.60 -14.12 -3.76
N ARG A 129 -1.80 -14.51 -3.33
CA ARG A 129 -2.78 -13.63 -2.70
C ARG A 129 -2.21 -12.71 -1.62
N LYS A 130 -1.39 -13.25 -0.70
CA LYS A 130 -0.86 -12.47 0.43
C LYS A 130 0.21 -11.48 -0.03
N SER A 131 1.14 -11.89 -0.88
CA SER A 131 2.23 -11.04 -1.37
C SER A 131 1.70 -9.94 -2.28
N VAL A 132 0.79 -10.27 -3.18
CA VAL A 132 0.12 -9.29 -4.06
C VAL A 132 -0.68 -8.29 -3.23
N ALA A 133 -1.46 -8.75 -2.25
CA ALA A 133 -2.19 -7.86 -1.36
C ALA A 133 -1.28 -7.05 -0.42
N ASP A 134 -0.05 -7.49 -0.14
CA ASP A 134 0.89 -6.68 0.65
C ASP A 134 1.51 -5.57 -0.20
N ASN A 135 1.81 -5.83 -1.48
CA ASN A 135 2.42 -4.87 -2.41
C ASN A 135 1.47 -3.74 -2.87
N GLY A 136 0.17 -3.82 -2.54
CA GLY A 136 -0.85 -2.79 -2.78
C GLY A 136 -2.20 -3.19 -2.21
#